data_AF-A0A971G0Q3-F1
#
_entry.id   AF-A0A971G0Q3-F1
#
_cell.length_a   1.000
_cell.length_b   1.000
_cell.length_c   1.000
_cell.angle_alpha   90.00
_cell.angle_beta   90.00
_cell.angle_gamma   90.00
#
_symmetry.space_group_name_H-M   'P 1'
#
loop_
_entity.id
_entity.type
_entity.pdbx_description
1 polymer ?
#
loop_
_entity_poly.entity_id
_entity_poly.type
_entity_poly.pdbx_seq_one_letter_code
_entity_poly.pdbx_strand_id
1 'polypeptide(L)'
;MLASGSYRELKVVDIAREAGTSPATFYQYFADVESAVVVLAEEMAARGKRFGDHVRTSTWRGRSGYAAAEALVDDVISFWEENRAVLRVVDLATDEGDGRFANVRTRLLNDLNNALAEAIGEMQAGGRIPADVDPQAPAGVLVSMLVHVAAHRYGFEFWGVRTADLRTSMARIVYWSISGQRPPTG
;
A
#
# COMPACT_ATOMS: atom_id res chain seq x y z
N MET A 1 -10.10 17.93 -5.79
CA MET A 1 -11.53 17.57 -5.63
C MET A 1 -11.75 16.34 -4.74
N LEU A 2 -11.15 15.17 -5.01
CA LEU A 2 -11.29 13.95 -4.17
C LEU A 2 -10.84 14.10 -2.71
N ALA A 3 -9.95 15.06 -2.42
CA ALA A 3 -9.48 15.31 -1.06
C ALA A 3 -10.54 15.96 -0.15
N SER A 4 -11.52 16.66 -0.71
CA SER A 4 -12.44 17.56 0.01
C SER A 4 -13.88 17.07 0.09
N GLY A 5 -14.24 15.94 -0.54
CA GLY A 5 -15.61 15.44 -0.59
C GLY A 5 -15.70 13.99 -1.06
N SER A 6 -16.93 13.48 -1.14
CA SER A 6 -17.17 12.13 -1.66
C SER A 6 -16.98 12.09 -3.17
N TYR A 7 -16.42 11.01 -3.72
CA TYR A 7 -16.27 10.88 -5.17
C TYR A 7 -17.64 10.83 -5.88
N ARG A 8 -18.71 10.43 -5.20
CA ARG A 8 -20.09 10.42 -5.72
C ARG A 8 -20.67 11.81 -5.95
N GLU A 9 -20.08 12.83 -5.32
CA GLU A 9 -20.50 14.22 -5.49
C GLU A 9 -19.76 14.90 -6.64
N LEU A 10 -18.75 14.24 -7.23
CA LEU A 10 -18.03 14.76 -8.38
C LEU A 10 -18.93 14.79 -9.61
N LYS A 11 -18.95 15.94 -10.27
CA LYS A 11 -19.67 16.11 -11.54
C LYS A 11 -18.68 16.42 -12.65
N VAL A 12 -18.96 15.88 -13.83
CA VAL A 12 -18.17 16.15 -15.04
C VAL A 12 -18.04 17.64 -15.32
N VAL A 13 -19.09 18.43 -15.06
CA VAL A 13 -19.04 19.90 -15.23
C VAL A 13 -18.02 20.57 -14.31
N ASP A 14 -17.86 20.06 -13.08
CA ASP A 14 -16.92 20.62 -12.11
C ASP A 14 -15.49 20.21 -12.47
N ILE A 15 -15.29 18.96 -12.90
CA ILE A 15 -13.98 18.46 -13.39
C ILE A 15 -13.55 19.24 -14.63
N ALA A 16 -14.44 19.41 -15.60
CA ALA A 16 -14.14 20.13 -16.83
C ALA A 16 -13.80 21.59 -16.54
N ARG A 17 -14.55 22.25 -15.63
CA ARG A 17 -14.28 23.61 -15.19
C ARG A 17 -12.89 23.73 -14.54
N GLU A 18 -12.57 22.83 -13.61
CA GLU A 18 -11.27 22.79 -12.94
C GLU A 18 -10.13 22.57 -13.93
N ALA A 19 -10.33 21.72 -14.94
CA ALA A 19 -9.37 21.44 -15.99
C ALA A 19 -9.33 22.51 -17.11
N GLY A 20 -10.10 23.59 -17.00
CA GLY A 20 -10.16 24.66 -18.01
C GLY A 20 -10.71 24.19 -19.37
N THR A 21 -11.57 23.17 -19.38
CA THR A 21 -12.10 22.53 -20.59
C THR A 21 -13.63 22.41 -20.55
N SER A 22 -14.21 21.80 -21.59
CA SER A 22 -15.66 21.58 -21.69
C SER A 22 -16.07 20.18 -21.22
N PRO A 23 -17.31 19.98 -20.73
CA PRO A 23 -17.83 18.63 -20.47
C PRO A 23 -17.77 17.73 -21.71
N ALA A 24 -17.97 18.28 -22.91
CA ALA A 24 -17.83 17.53 -24.16
C ALA A 24 -16.40 17.01 -24.36
N THR A 25 -15.39 17.82 -24.04
CA THR A 25 -13.98 17.40 -24.07
C THR A 25 -13.70 16.31 -23.04
N PHE A 26 -14.27 16.38 -21.83
CA PHE A 26 -14.13 15.29 -20.85
C PHE A 26 -14.61 13.95 -21.44
N TYR A 27 -15.80 13.93 -22.03
CA TYR A 27 -16.38 12.71 -22.62
C TYR A 27 -15.64 12.19 -23.87
N GLN A 28 -14.72 12.97 -24.45
CA GLN A 28 -13.80 12.47 -25.48
C GLN A 28 -12.75 11.50 -24.91
N TYR A 29 -12.42 11.62 -23.61
CA TYR A 29 -11.40 10.82 -22.94
C TYR A 29 -11.99 9.76 -21.99
N PHE A 30 -13.08 10.10 -21.30
CA PHE A 30 -13.64 9.26 -20.24
C PHE A 30 -15.14 9.08 -20.41
N ALA A 31 -15.63 7.85 -20.30
CA ALA A 31 -17.06 7.56 -20.36
C ALA A 31 -17.83 8.14 -19.17
N ASP A 32 -17.21 8.13 -17.99
CA ASP A 32 -17.77 8.57 -16.72
C ASP A 32 -16.65 9.04 -15.76
N VAL A 33 -17.04 9.53 -14.59
CA VAL A 33 -16.10 10.01 -13.56
C VAL A 33 -15.26 8.86 -13.02
N GLU A 34 -15.87 7.70 -12.81
CA GLU A 34 -15.21 6.49 -12.33
C GLU A 34 -14.05 6.08 -13.23
N SER A 35 -14.23 6.13 -14.55
CA SER A 35 -13.19 5.83 -15.54
C SER A 35 -12.00 6.79 -15.43
N ALA A 36 -12.25 8.07 -15.18
CA ALA A 36 -11.18 9.04 -14.93
C ALA A 36 -10.44 8.74 -13.61
N VAL A 37 -11.17 8.33 -12.57
CA VAL A 37 -10.59 7.98 -11.27
C VAL A 37 -9.78 6.68 -11.35
N VAL A 38 -10.21 5.70 -12.17
CA VAL A 38 -9.44 4.47 -12.42
C VAL A 38 -8.06 4.81 -12.98
N VAL A 39 -7.95 5.75 -13.92
CA VAL A 39 -6.64 6.18 -14.45
C VAL A 39 -5.75 6.76 -13.35
N LEU A 40 -6.29 7.64 -12.49
CA LEU A 40 -5.55 8.17 -11.34
C LEU A 40 -5.10 7.05 -10.39
N ALA A 41 -5.96 6.05 -10.19
CA ALA A 41 -5.68 4.90 -9.34
C ALA A 41 -4.62 3.96 -9.95
N GLU A 42 -4.59 3.79 -11.27
CA GLU A 42 -3.57 3.04 -11.99
C GLU A 42 -2.20 3.72 -11.92
N GLU A 43 -2.14 5.04 -12.13
CA GLU A 43 -0.92 5.84 -11.95
C GLU A 43 -0.38 5.78 -10.52
N MET A 44 -1.29 5.83 -9.54
CA MET A 44 -0.97 5.62 -8.14
C MET A 44 -0.40 4.21 -7.90
N ALA A 45 -1.07 3.16 -8.38
CA ALA A 45 -0.64 1.78 -8.20
C ALA A 45 0.74 1.52 -8.83
N ALA A 46 1.02 2.11 -10.00
CA ALA A 46 2.32 2.01 -10.66
C ALA A 46 3.46 2.55 -9.80
N ARG A 47 3.24 3.65 -9.07
CA ARG A 47 4.23 4.18 -8.10
C ARG A 47 4.45 3.26 -6.90
N GLY A 48 3.49 2.39 -6.58
CA GLY A 48 3.61 1.40 -5.50
C GLY A 48 4.61 0.28 -5.78
N LYS A 49 4.98 0.04 -7.05
CA LYS A 49 6.01 -0.95 -7.43
C LYS A 49 7.34 -0.75 -6.68
N ARG A 50 7.65 0.49 -6.27
CA ARG A 50 8.86 0.79 -5.50
C ARG A 50 8.98 -0.01 -4.20
N PHE A 51 7.87 -0.45 -3.60
CA PHE A 51 7.91 -1.26 -2.38
C PHE A 51 8.53 -2.62 -2.64
N GLY A 52 8.14 -3.28 -3.73
CA GLY A 52 8.75 -4.55 -4.13
C GLY A 52 10.23 -4.40 -4.48
N ASP A 53 10.59 -3.32 -5.19
CA ASP A 53 11.98 -2.99 -5.51
C ASP A 53 12.82 -2.76 -4.25
N HIS A 54 12.27 -2.05 -3.25
CA HIS A 54 12.91 -1.84 -1.95
C HIS A 54 13.17 -3.16 -1.24
N VAL A 55 12.19 -4.07 -1.21
CA VAL A 55 12.33 -5.38 -0.55
C VAL A 55 13.40 -6.23 -1.22
N ARG A 56 13.41 -6.28 -2.56
CA ARG A 56 14.35 -7.11 -3.35
C ARG A 56 15.80 -6.60 -3.30
N THR A 57 15.99 -5.29 -3.18
CA THR A 57 17.33 -4.68 -3.12
C THR A 57 17.87 -4.58 -1.69
N SER A 58 17.04 -4.85 -0.68
CA SER A 58 17.42 -4.83 0.74
C SER A 58 18.13 -6.10 1.19
N THR A 59 19.01 -5.98 2.19
CA THR A 59 19.59 -7.12 2.90
C THR A 59 18.83 -7.37 4.19
N TRP A 60 18.20 -8.53 4.35
CA TRP A 60 17.37 -8.88 5.51
C TRP A 60 18.16 -9.53 6.67
N ARG A 61 19.27 -8.92 7.07
CA ARG A 61 20.14 -9.44 8.15
C ARG A 61 20.59 -8.34 9.11
N GLY A 62 20.55 -8.62 10.41
CA GLY A 62 21.08 -7.72 11.43
C GLY A 62 20.52 -6.30 11.36
N ARG A 63 21.37 -5.31 11.66
CA ARG A 63 20.97 -3.89 11.70
C ARG A 63 20.53 -3.34 10.34
N SER A 64 21.17 -3.75 9.25
CA SER A 64 20.77 -3.29 7.90
C SER A 64 19.38 -3.80 7.52
N GLY A 65 19.04 -5.04 7.88
CA GLY A 65 17.70 -5.57 7.67
C GLY A 65 16.64 -4.86 8.50
N TYR A 66 16.96 -4.47 9.73
CA TYR A 66 16.02 -3.70 10.55
C TYR A 66 15.81 -2.28 9.98
N ALA A 67 16.89 -1.61 9.54
CA ALA A 67 16.80 -0.32 8.86
C ALA A 67 16.00 -0.41 7.55
N ALA A 68 16.12 -1.51 6.80
CA ALA A 68 15.30 -1.77 5.62
C ALA A 68 13.81 -1.94 5.97
N ALA A 69 13.49 -2.61 7.08
CA ALA A 69 12.11 -2.73 7.56
C ALA A 69 11.53 -1.37 7.95
N GLU A 70 12.31 -0.54 8.64
CA GLU A 70 11.95 0.82 9.01
C GLU A 70 11.65 1.69 7.78
N ALA A 71 12.55 1.67 6.79
CA ALA A 71 12.38 2.43 5.55
C ALA A 71 11.16 1.96 4.73
N LEU A 72 10.89 0.65 4.68
CA LEU A 72 9.70 0.12 4.01
C LEU A 72 8.42 0.63 4.68
N VAL A 73 8.37 0.59 6.02
CA VAL A 73 7.22 1.05 6.79
C VAL A 73 6.99 2.55 6.60
N ASP A 74 8.06 3.35 6.62
CA ASP A 74 7.98 4.80 6.39
C ASP A 74 7.42 5.12 5.00
N ASP A 75 7.90 4.42 3.97
CA ASP A 75 7.45 4.63 2.59
C ASP A 75 5.99 4.20 2.41
N VAL A 76 5.57 3.08 3.02
CA VAL A 76 4.16 2.66 3.02
C VAL A 76 3.28 3.69 3.73
N ILE A 77 3.63 4.13 4.95
CA ILE A 77 2.82 5.13 5.68
C ILE A 77 2.71 6.43 4.87
N SER A 78 3.81 6.89 4.28
CA SER A 78 3.84 8.12 3.49
C SER A 78 3.01 8.00 2.22
N PHE A 79 3.15 6.89 1.48
CA PHE A 79 2.35 6.63 0.29
C PHE A 79 0.85 6.61 0.57
N TRP A 80 0.43 5.94 1.64
CA TRP A 80 -0.98 5.89 2.01
C TRP A 80 -1.52 7.27 2.37
N GLU A 81 -0.71 8.12 3.00
CA GLU A 81 -1.12 9.49 3.28
C GLU A 81 -1.26 10.33 2.02
N GLU A 82 -0.21 10.36 1.20
CA GLU A 82 -0.18 11.14 -0.04
C GLU A 82 -1.33 10.79 -0.97
N ASN A 83 -1.74 9.52 -0.97
CA ASN A 83 -2.75 8.99 -1.88
C ASN A 83 -4.09 8.70 -1.19
N ARG A 84 -4.29 9.16 0.05
CA ARG A 84 -5.49 8.87 0.87
C ARG A 84 -6.81 9.10 0.13
N ALA A 85 -6.87 10.11 -0.72
CA ALA A 85 -8.09 10.50 -1.43
C ALA A 85 -8.47 9.48 -2.50
N VAL A 86 -7.49 8.98 -3.26
CA VAL A 86 -7.70 7.97 -4.30
C VAL A 86 -7.92 6.59 -3.66
N LEU A 87 -7.11 6.23 -2.66
CA LEU A 87 -7.23 4.94 -1.96
C LEU A 87 -8.61 4.73 -1.34
N ARG A 88 -9.21 5.77 -0.72
CA ARG A 88 -10.58 5.68 -0.21
C ARG A 88 -11.61 5.32 -1.29
N VAL A 89 -11.43 5.82 -2.51
CA VAL A 89 -12.33 5.48 -3.63
C VAL A 89 -12.08 4.06 -4.10
N VAL A 90 -10.80 3.65 -4.23
CA VAL A 90 -10.43 2.27 -4.59
C VAL A 90 -11.03 1.27 -3.60
N ASP A 91 -10.89 1.51 -2.30
CA ASP A 91 -11.42 0.63 -1.25
C ASP A 91 -12.95 0.51 -1.37
N LEU A 92 -13.65 1.65 -1.38
CA LEU A 92 -15.11 1.68 -1.45
C LEU A 92 -15.67 1.05 -2.74
N ALA A 93 -15.11 1.39 -3.90
CA ALA A 93 -15.57 0.84 -5.17
C ALA A 93 -15.25 -0.66 -5.31
N THR A 94 -14.15 -1.12 -4.70
CA THR A 94 -13.85 -2.56 -4.61
C THR A 94 -14.89 -3.28 -3.76
N ASP A 95 -15.26 -2.74 -2.61
CA ASP A 95 -16.27 -3.33 -1.71
C ASP A 95 -17.67 -3.35 -2.35
N GLU A 96 -17.96 -2.40 -3.24
CA GLU A 96 -19.19 -2.35 -4.04
C GLU A 96 -19.17 -3.23 -5.30
N GLY A 97 -18.03 -3.86 -5.59
CA GLY A 97 -17.90 -4.85 -6.66
C GLY A 97 -17.46 -4.30 -8.03
N ASP A 98 -16.93 -3.07 -8.12
CA ASP A 98 -16.34 -2.59 -9.38
C ASP A 98 -14.99 -3.28 -9.63
N GLY A 99 -15.00 -4.23 -10.57
CA GLY A 99 -13.83 -5.02 -10.93
C GLY A 99 -12.63 -4.21 -11.44
N ARG A 100 -12.82 -2.98 -11.95
CA ARG A 100 -11.71 -2.12 -12.39
C ARG A 100 -10.87 -1.69 -11.19
N PHE A 101 -11.52 -1.22 -10.13
CA PHE A 101 -10.84 -0.83 -8.89
C PHE A 101 -10.26 -2.04 -8.14
N ALA A 102 -10.97 -3.17 -8.15
CA ALA A 102 -10.43 -4.42 -7.62
C ALA A 102 -9.11 -4.81 -8.30
N ASN A 103 -9.04 -4.71 -9.63
CA ASN A 103 -7.81 -4.97 -10.38
C ASN A 103 -6.67 -4.00 -10.01
N VAL A 104 -6.97 -2.71 -9.82
CA VAL A 104 -5.97 -1.74 -9.34
C VAL A 104 -5.43 -2.15 -7.97
N ARG A 105 -6.31 -2.50 -7.03
CA ARG A 105 -5.93 -2.97 -5.69
C ARG A 105 -5.04 -4.21 -5.77
N THR A 106 -5.43 -5.21 -6.57
CA THR A 106 -4.63 -6.41 -6.77
C THR A 106 -3.23 -6.08 -7.29
N ARG A 107 -3.11 -5.22 -8.31
CA ARG A 107 -1.80 -4.84 -8.86
C ARG A 107 -0.92 -4.13 -7.85
N LEU A 108 -1.48 -3.18 -7.09
CA LEU A 108 -0.75 -2.45 -6.05
C LEU A 108 -0.16 -3.40 -4.99
N LEU A 109 -0.92 -4.41 -4.57
CA LEU A 109 -0.55 -5.26 -3.44
C LEU A 109 0.26 -6.51 -3.84
N ASN A 110 0.03 -7.05 -5.04
CA ASN A 110 0.62 -8.33 -5.45
C ASN A 110 2.14 -8.26 -5.63
N ASP A 111 2.69 -7.16 -6.15
CA ASP A 111 4.14 -7.04 -6.31
C ASP A 111 4.87 -7.02 -4.96
N LEU A 112 4.35 -6.28 -3.98
CA LEU A 112 4.89 -6.28 -2.63
C LEU A 112 4.76 -7.66 -1.97
N ASN A 113 3.62 -8.33 -2.13
CA ASN A 113 3.43 -9.70 -1.64
C ASN A 113 4.50 -10.65 -2.19
N ASN A 114 4.71 -10.64 -3.51
CA ASN A 114 5.70 -11.50 -4.15
C ASN A 114 7.12 -11.20 -3.68
N ALA A 115 7.50 -9.92 -3.60
CA ALA A 115 8.81 -9.52 -3.11
C ALA A 115 9.06 -9.96 -1.65
N LEU A 116 8.05 -9.84 -0.78
CA LEU A 116 8.14 -10.31 0.60
C LEU A 116 8.26 -11.83 0.68
N ALA A 117 7.45 -12.56 -0.10
CA ALA A 117 7.52 -14.02 -0.16
C ALA A 117 8.87 -14.52 -0.68
N GLU A 118 9.45 -13.85 -1.69
CA GLU A 118 10.81 -14.10 -2.19
C GLU A 118 11.84 -13.92 -1.06
N ALA A 119 11.83 -12.78 -0.36
CA ALA A 119 12.75 -12.51 0.74
C ALA A 119 12.62 -13.52 1.91
N ILE A 120 11.39 -13.89 2.25
CA ILE A 120 11.09 -14.92 3.26
C ILE A 120 11.62 -16.29 2.80
N GLY A 121 11.41 -16.65 1.54
CA GLY A 121 11.91 -17.90 0.94
C GLY A 121 13.43 -18.00 0.94
N GLU A 122 14.14 -16.90 0.66
CA GLU A 122 15.60 -16.85 0.78
C GLU A 122 16.09 -17.10 2.22
N MET A 123 15.40 -16.52 3.20
CA MET A 123 15.73 -16.71 4.61
C MET A 123 15.39 -18.13 5.09
N GLN A 124 14.32 -18.73 4.57
CA GLN A 124 13.98 -20.15 4.78
C GLN A 124 15.02 -21.09 4.19
N ALA A 125 15.46 -20.88 2.95
CA ALA A 125 16.53 -21.66 2.31
C ALA A 125 17.85 -21.56 3.10
N GLY A 126 18.08 -20.42 3.76
CA GLY A 126 19.19 -20.21 4.70
C GLY A 126 18.98 -20.78 6.11
N GLY A 127 17.90 -21.53 6.36
CA GLY A 127 17.58 -22.18 7.64
C GLY A 127 17.17 -21.22 8.76
N ARG A 128 16.81 -19.96 8.44
CA ARG A 128 16.36 -18.97 9.42
C ARG A 128 14.86 -19.03 9.70
N ILE A 129 14.10 -19.61 8.77
CA ILE A 129 12.67 -19.84 8.88
C ILE A 129 12.43 -21.35 8.76
N PRO A 130 11.52 -21.95 9.56
CA PRO A 130 11.18 -23.37 9.45
C PRO A 130 10.70 -23.76 8.04
N ALA A 131 11.06 -24.96 7.58
CA ALA A 131 10.77 -25.43 6.21
C ALA A 131 9.28 -25.74 5.95
N ASP A 132 8.47 -25.87 7.00
CA ASP A 132 7.02 -26.11 6.94
C ASP A 132 6.20 -24.82 6.81
N VAL A 133 6.84 -23.65 6.91
CA VAL A 133 6.19 -22.36 6.66
C VAL A 133 6.11 -22.11 5.16
N ASP A 134 4.92 -21.91 4.61
CA ASP A 134 4.76 -21.38 3.25
C ASP A 134 5.12 -19.89 3.24
N PRO A 135 6.16 -19.43 2.51
CA PRO A 135 6.54 -18.02 2.44
C PRO A 135 5.42 -17.06 2.00
N GLN A 136 4.43 -17.54 1.24
CA GLN A 136 3.29 -16.72 0.79
C GLN A 136 2.38 -16.31 1.94
N ALA A 137 2.21 -17.17 2.95
CA ALA A 137 1.31 -16.91 4.07
C ALA A 137 1.76 -15.71 4.93
N PRO A 138 2.99 -15.65 5.48
CA PRO A 138 3.45 -14.47 6.21
C PRO A 138 3.58 -13.24 5.30
N ALA A 139 3.90 -13.38 4.02
CA ALA A 139 3.90 -12.26 3.08
C ALA A 139 2.52 -11.61 2.97
N GLY A 140 1.46 -12.40 2.78
CA GLY A 140 0.09 -11.91 2.70
C GLY A 140 -0.38 -11.24 4.01
N VAL A 141 0.00 -11.81 5.16
CA VAL A 141 -0.28 -11.20 6.48
C VAL A 141 0.45 -9.87 6.63
N LEU A 142 1.72 -9.79 6.23
CA LEU A 142 2.51 -8.55 6.29
C LEU A 142 1.90 -7.47 5.41
N VAL A 143 1.54 -7.77 4.16
CA VAL A 143 0.87 -6.81 3.27
C VAL A 143 -0.42 -6.32 3.88
N SER A 144 -1.25 -7.24 4.38
CA SER A 144 -2.55 -6.88 5.00
C SER A 144 -2.36 -5.96 6.21
N MET A 145 -1.40 -6.28 7.08
CA MET A 145 -1.05 -5.47 8.24
C MET A 145 -0.52 -4.09 7.85
N LEU A 146 0.44 -4.02 6.92
CA LEU A 146 1.06 -2.78 6.46
C LEU A 146 0.03 -1.81 5.91
N VAL A 147 -0.80 -2.29 4.99
CA VAL A 147 -1.85 -1.52 4.30
C VAL A 147 -2.92 -1.07 5.29
N HIS A 148 -3.41 -1.99 6.13
CA HIS A 148 -4.50 -1.70 7.05
C HIS A 148 -4.10 -0.68 8.10
N VAL A 149 -2.91 -0.83 8.71
CA VAL A 149 -2.41 0.11 9.71
C VAL A 149 -2.17 1.49 9.08
N ALA A 150 -1.57 1.56 7.89
CA ALA A 150 -1.34 2.83 7.21
C ALA A 150 -2.65 3.56 6.85
N ALA A 151 -3.66 2.83 6.38
CA ALA A 151 -4.99 3.37 6.08
C ALA A 151 -5.75 3.87 7.33
N HIS A 152 -5.56 3.22 8.48
CA HIS A 152 -6.30 3.49 9.72
C HIS A 152 -5.50 4.28 10.77
N ARG A 153 -4.33 4.85 10.43
CA ARG A 153 -3.45 5.48 11.42
C ARG A 153 -4.11 6.56 12.29
N TYR A 154 -5.02 7.34 11.72
CA TYR A 154 -5.77 8.36 12.45
C TYR A 154 -6.78 7.76 13.45
N GLY A 155 -7.35 6.60 13.13
CA GLY A 155 -8.20 5.86 14.06
C GLY A 155 -7.41 5.36 15.27
N PHE A 156 -6.17 4.90 15.04
CA PHE A 156 -5.26 4.53 16.12
C PHE A 156 -4.83 5.73 16.97
N GLU A 157 -4.54 6.88 16.35
CA GLU A 157 -4.24 8.11 17.11
C GLU A 157 -5.43 8.54 17.97
N PHE A 158 -6.66 8.42 17.45
CA PHE A 158 -7.88 8.64 18.23
C PHE A 158 -8.00 7.69 19.43
N TRP A 159 -7.51 6.45 19.31
CA TRP A 159 -7.40 5.50 20.44
C TRP A 159 -6.19 5.73 21.34
N GLY A 160 -5.41 6.79 21.11
CA GLY A 160 -4.25 7.15 21.92
C GLY A 160 -2.94 6.45 21.54
N VAL A 161 -2.88 5.76 20.39
CA VAL A 161 -1.65 5.13 19.90
C VAL A 161 -0.93 6.08 18.94
N ARG A 162 0.29 6.49 19.28
CA ARG A 162 1.04 7.45 18.45
C ARG A 162 1.51 6.78 17.15
N THR A 163 1.48 7.53 16.05
CA THR A 163 2.01 7.07 14.74
C THR A 163 3.46 6.56 14.83
N ALA A 164 4.31 7.19 15.66
CA ALA A 164 5.68 6.71 15.87
C ALA A 164 5.73 5.30 16.49
N ASP A 165 4.85 5.00 17.45
CA ASP A 165 4.81 3.69 18.10
C ASP A 165 4.25 2.62 17.15
N LEU A 166 3.28 2.98 16.30
CA LEU A 166 2.80 2.12 15.20
C LEU A 166 3.93 1.79 14.23
N ARG A 167 4.64 2.81 13.73
CA ARG A 167 5.78 2.65 12.82
C ARG A 167 6.82 1.69 13.40
N THR A 168 7.25 1.90 14.65
CA THR A 168 8.20 1.01 15.32
C THR A 168 7.66 -0.41 15.44
N SER A 169 6.37 -0.58 15.77
CA SER A 169 5.76 -1.90 15.88
C SER A 169 5.69 -2.63 14.54
N MET A 170 5.28 -1.93 13.48
CA MET A 170 5.25 -2.45 12.11
C MET A 170 6.64 -2.91 11.67
N ALA A 171 7.68 -2.07 11.87
CA ALA A 171 9.05 -2.39 11.45
C ALA A 171 9.59 -3.63 12.17
N ARG A 172 9.29 -3.77 13.47
CA ARG A 172 9.65 -4.95 14.26
C ARG A 172 8.98 -6.22 13.75
N ILE A 173 7.69 -6.15 13.41
CA ILE A 173 6.93 -7.29 12.86
C ILE A 173 7.45 -7.66 11.47
N VAL A 174 7.67 -6.69 10.59
CA VAL A 174 8.25 -6.90 9.25
C VAL A 174 9.61 -7.57 9.35
N TYR A 175 10.52 -7.00 10.13
CA TYR A 175 11.87 -7.54 10.29
C TYR A 175 11.85 -8.97 10.83
N TRP A 176 11.07 -9.22 11.88
CA TRP A 176 10.99 -10.54 12.49
C TRP A 176 10.42 -11.57 11.52
N SER A 177 9.35 -11.23 10.82
CA SER A 177 8.64 -12.14 9.91
C SER A 177 9.47 -12.48 8.68
N ILE A 178 10.27 -11.54 8.15
CA ILE A 178 11.13 -11.79 6.98
C ILE A 178 12.42 -12.51 7.37
N SER A 179 13.06 -12.11 8.48
CA SER A 179 14.41 -12.59 8.81
C SER A 179 14.45 -13.82 9.71
N GLY A 180 13.34 -14.15 10.40
CA GLY A 180 13.32 -15.13 11.48
C GLY A 180 14.09 -14.70 12.74
N GLN A 181 14.59 -13.46 12.79
CA GLN A 181 15.42 -12.95 13.88
C GLN A 181 14.63 -11.97 14.75
N ARG A 182 14.87 -12.00 16.07
CA ARG A 182 14.35 -10.95 16.94
C ARG A 182 14.93 -9.60 16.52
N PRO A 183 14.13 -8.51 16.54
CA PRO A 183 14.65 -7.17 16.27
C PRO A 183 15.85 -6.83 17.17
N PRO A 184 16.87 -6.12 16.68
CA PRO A 184 18.00 -5.71 17.51
C PRO A 184 17.52 -4.85 18.69
N THR A 185 18.13 -5.05 19.87
CA THR A 185 17.97 -4.15 21.00
C THR A 185 18.76 -2.87 20.74
N GLY A 186 18.14 -1.72 20.97
CA GLY A 186 18.78 -0.40 20.86
C GLY A 186 19.94 -0.21 21.81
#